data_AF-A0A2K3J343-F1
#
_entry.id   AF-A0A2K3J343-F1
#
_cell.length_a   1.000
_cell.length_b   1.000
_cell.length_c   1.000
_cell.angle_alpha   90.00
_cell.angle_beta   90.00
_cell.angle_gamma   90.00
#
_symmetry.space_group_name_H-M   'P 1'
#
loop_
_entity.id
_entity.type
_entity.pdbx_description
1 polymer ?
#
loop_
_entity_poly.entity_id
_entity_poly.type
_entity_poly.pdbx_seq_one_letter_code
_entity_poly.pdbx_strand_id
1 'polypeptide(L)'
;MTEKLNAFIRELSEIYDPKSSDSFVSLYYSKGYDNKFIDRRVHAIQSVFKGDELQNFNKTMNRIKIILKQHPNENIAIFASNKNSLEKHVMLPMHIENSLIVDSSPYLRPLARILDEWESFTLLLVSSNFAKIYSIYLGKVEDTKKISKDIMNKH
;
A
#
# COMPACT_ATOMS: atom_id res chain seq x y z
N MET A 1 11.18 -6.57 -1.94
CA MET A 1 9.92 -5.77 -1.95
C MET A 1 10.00 -4.52 -1.07
N THR A 2 10.62 -4.57 0.11
CA THR A 2 10.76 -3.46 1.08
C THR A 2 11.45 -2.20 0.50
N GLU A 3 12.56 -2.34 -0.24
CA GLU A 3 13.22 -1.20 -0.89
C GLU A 3 12.32 -0.48 -1.89
N LYS A 4 11.47 -1.23 -2.61
CA LYS A 4 10.50 -0.64 -3.56
C LYS A 4 9.40 0.12 -2.82
N LEU A 5 8.91 -0.40 -1.70
CA LEU A 5 7.92 0.29 -0.88
C LEU A 5 8.51 1.54 -0.19
N ASN A 6 9.75 1.47 0.31
CA ASN A 6 10.47 2.63 0.84
C ASN A 6 10.64 3.74 -0.21
N ALA A 7 11.09 3.38 -1.41
CA ALA A 7 11.23 4.33 -2.52
C ALA A 7 9.87 4.95 -2.91
N PHE A 8 8.81 4.15 -2.92
CA PHE A 8 7.46 4.61 -3.22
C PHE A 8 6.92 5.60 -2.16
N ILE A 9 7.10 5.31 -0.87
CA ILE A 9 6.72 6.22 0.21
C ILE A 9 7.54 7.49 0.17
N ARG A 10 8.85 7.39 -0.08
CA ARG A 10 9.71 8.56 -0.22
C ARG A 10 9.25 9.46 -1.35
N GLU A 11 8.99 8.89 -2.54
CA GLU A 11 8.45 9.63 -3.69
C GLU A 11 7.16 10.38 -3.30
N LEU A 12 6.21 9.70 -2.64
CA LEU A 12 4.95 10.33 -2.24
C LEU A 12 5.11 11.39 -1.14
N SER A 13 6.10 11.25 -0.26
CA SER A 13 6.35 12.18 0.84
C SER A 13 6.87 13.54 0.37
N GLU A 14 7.45 13.59 -0.83
CA GLU A 14 7.98 14.82 -1.44
C GLU A 14 6.87 15.61 -2.19
N ILE A 15 5.65 15.05 -2.28
CA ILE A 15 4.53 15.62 -3.04
C ILE A 15 3.54 16.30 -2.11
N TYR A 16 3.19 17.55 -2.43
CA TYR A 16 2.16 18.32 -1.75
C TYR A 16 1.56 19.36 -2.70
N ASP A 17 0.38 19.87 -2.37
CA ASP A 17 -0.27 20.95 -3.10
C ASP A 17 0.35 22.28 -2.64
N PRO A 18 1.01 23.06 -3.52
CA PRO A 18 1.67 24.29 -3.10
C PRO A 18 0.71 25.35 -2.55
N LYS A 19 -0.58 25.24 -2.84
CA LYS A 19 -1.63 26.13 -2.32
C LYS A 19 -2.28 25.57 -1.05
N SER A 20 -1.76 24.47 -0.49
CA SER A 20 -2.30 23.78 0.69
C SER A 20 -3.79 23.43 0.56
N SER A 21 -4.25 23.19 -0.67
CA SER A 21 -5.65 22.80 -0.92
C SER A 21 -5.83 21.29 -0.88
N ASP A 22 -6.98 20.83 -0.40
CA ASP A 22 -7.36 19.41 -0.29
C ASP A 22 -7.54 18.76 -1.67
N SER A 23 -6.43 18.47 -2.32
CA SER A 23 -6.38 18.07 -3.73
C SER A 23 -5.91 16.65 -3.96
N PHE A 24 -5.40 15.97 -2.93
CA PHE A 24 -4.99 14.57 -2.97
C PHE A 24 -6.02 13.68 -2.30
N VAL A 25 -6.33 12.55 -2.94
CA VAL A 25 -7.12 11.47 -2.35
C VAL A 25 -6.21 10.30 -2.06
N SER A 26 -6.19 9.86 -0.81
CA SER A 26 -5.52 8.65 -0.35
C SER A 26 -6.56 7.62 0.03
N LEU A 27 -6.64 6.53 -0.73
CA LEU A 27 -7.54 5.42 -0.50
C LEU A 27 -6.73 4.19 -0.08
N TYR A 28 -7.07 3.64 1.09
CA TYR A 28 -6.66 2.31 1.51
C TYR A 28 -7.89 1.43 1.49
N TYR A 29 -7.81 0.32 0.76
CA TYR A 29 -8.97 -0.52 0.52
C TYR A 29 -8.62 -2.00 0.51
N SER A 30 -9.37 -2.77 1.29
CA SER A 30 -9.37 -4.22 1.29
C SER A 30 -10.78 -4.72 1.01
N LYS A 31 -10.98 -5.36 -0.13
CA LYS A 31 -12.29 -5.84 -0.53
C LYS A 31 -12.72 -7.03 0.31
N GLY A 32 -13.99 -7.04 0.76
CA GLY A 32 -14.56 -8.11 1.59
C GLY A 32 -15.09 -7.65 2.95
N TYR A 33 -14.73 -6.45 3.40
CA TYR A 33 -15.09 -5.95 4.74
C TYR A 33 -16.18 -4.87 4.72
N ASP A 34 -16.27 -4.07 3.65
CA ASP A 34 -17.34 -3.07 3.49
C ASP A 34 -17.49 -2.60 2.03
N ASN A 35 -18.40 -3.24 1.30
CA ASN A 35 -18.67 -2.92 -0.10
C ASN A 35 -19.34 -1.55 -0.31
N LYS A 36 -19.90 -0.93 0.74
CA LYS A 36 -20.54 0.39 0.67
C LYS A 36 -19.63 1.49 1.22
N PHE A 37 -18.42 1.14 1.68
CA PHE A 37 -17.47 2.09 2.27
C PHE A 37 -17.21 3.28 1.36
N ILE A 38 -16.82 2.98 0.12
CA ILE A 38 -16.41 3.99 -0.86
C ILE A 38 -17.56 4.95 -1.14
N ASP A 39 -18.76 4.42 -1.43
CA ASP A 39 -19.91 5.25 -1.77
C ASP A 39 -20.32 6.14 -0.59
N ARG A 40 -20.34 5.62 0.64
CA ARG A 40 -20.62 6.41 1.84
C ARG A 40 -19.62 7.54 2.05
N ARG A 41 -18.31 7.23 1.93
CA ARG A 41 -17.25 8.22 2.12
C ARG A 41 -17.23 9.28 1.02
N VAL A 42 -17.45 8.88 -0.23
CA VAL A 42 -17.57 9.78 -1.37
C VAL A 42 -18.73 10.75 -1.14
N HIS A 43 -19.91 10.26 -0.77
CA HIS A 43 -21.05 11.13 -0.48
C HIS A 43 -20.79 12.09 0.68
N ALA A 44 -20.16 11.63 1.77
CA ALA A 44 -19.82 12.48 2.90
C ALA A 44 -18.87 13.62 2.49
N ILE A 45 -17.83 13.34 1.71
CA ILE A 45 -16.87 14.36 1.23
C ILE A 45 -17.53 15.32 0.24
N GLN A 46 -18.31 14.79 -0.71
CA GLN A 46 -19.04 15.61 -1.68
C GLN A 46 -20.00 16.61 -1.01
N SER A 47 -20.57 16.26 0.15
CA SER A 47 -21.49 17.15 0.88
C SER A 47 -20.80 18.38 1.49
N VAL A 48 -19.48 18.31 1.70
CA VAL A 48 -18.68 19.38 2.30
C VAL A 48 -18.01 20.23 1.21
N PHE A 49 -17.54 19.61 0.13
CA PHE A 49 -16.79 20.27 -0.93
C PHE A 49 -17.68 21.13 -1.84
N LYS A 50 -17.13 22.23 -2.36
CA LYS A 50 -17.83 23.17 -3.26
C LYS A 50 -16.96 23.56 -4.46
N GLY A 51 -17.60 24.04 -5.52
CA GLY A 51 -16.92 24.61 -6.69
C GLY A 51 -15.83 23.71 -7.26
N ASP A 52 -14.62 24.27 -7.38
CA ASP A 52 -13.46 23.60 -7.99
C ASP A 52 -12.97 22.39 -7.19
N GLU A 53 -13.08 22.40 -5.85
CA GLU A 53 -12.68 21.28 -4.99
C GLU A 53 -13.54 20.05 -5.27
N LEU A 54 -14.86 20.26 -5.38
CA LEU A 54 -15.81 19.20 -5.70
C LEU A 54 -15.53 18.61 -7.10
N GLN A 55 -15.26 19.48 -8.09
CA GLN A 55 -14.93 19.02 -9.44
C GLN A 55 -13.62 18.22 -9.47
N ASN A 56 -12.58 18.70 -8.78
CA ASN A 56 -11.31 18.00 -8.67
C ASN A 56 -11.48 16.64 -7.99
N PHE A 57 -12.19 16.59 -6.86
CA PHE A 57 -12.47 15.37 -6.12
C PHE A 57 -13.21 14.35 -6.99
N ASN A 58 -14.27 14.76 -7.69
CA ASN A 58 -15.03 13.87 -8.57
C ASN A 58 -14.19 13.28 -9.71
N LYS A 59 -13.36 14.10 -10.36
CA LYS A 59 -12.42 13.63 -11.40
C LYS A 59 -11.41 12.65 -10.82
N THR A 60 -10.86 12.93 -9.64
CA THR A 60 -9.91 12.07 -8.94
C THR A 60 -10.55 10.71 -8.58
N MET A 61 -11.77 10.73 -8.04
CA MET A 61 -12.51 9.50 -7.70
C MET A 61 -12.85 8.65 -8.92
N ASN A 62 -13.12 9.26 -10.08
CA ASN A 62 -13.33 8.51 -11.32
C ASN A 62 -12.09 7.70 -11.71
N ARG A 63 -10.89 8.28 -11.60
CA ARG A 63 -9.62 7.55 -11.83
C ARG A 63 -9.42 6.43 -10.83
N ILE A 64 -9.65 6.70 -9.54
CA ILE A 64 -9.57 5.68 -8.48
C ILE A 64 -10.51 4.50 -8.77
N LYS A 65 -11.75 4.75 -9.21
CA LYS A 65 -12.71 3.70 -9.58
C LYS A 65 -12.23 2.84 -10.75
N ILE A 66 -11.48 3.41 -11.70
CA ILE A 66 -10.87 2.65 -12.80
C ILE A 66 -9.79 1.70 -12.26
N ILE A 67 -8.89 2.19 -11.40
CA ILE A 67 -7.84 1.37 -10.78
C ILE A 67 -8.44 0.23 -9.96
N LEU A 68 -9.46 0.51 -9.14
CA LEU A 68 -10.14 -0.52 -8.35
C LEU A 68 -10.79 -1.61 -9.22
N LYS A 69 -11.27 -1.27 -10.42
CA LYS A 69 -11.80 -2.26 -11.37
C LYS A 69 -10.70 -3.13 -11.98
N GLN A 70 -9.51 -2.59 -12.17
CA GLN A 70 -8.34 -3.33 -12.66
C GLN A 70 -7.77 -4.29 -11.61
N HIS A 71 -7.94 -3.97 -10.32
CA HIS A 71 -7.46 -4.77 -9.18
C HIS A 71 -8.60 -5.21 -8.26
N PRO A 72 -9.54 -6.04 -8.75
CA PRO A 72 -10.80 -6.28 -8.05
C PRO A 72 -10.69 -7.16 -6.81
N ASN A 73 -9.57 -7.84 -6.56
CA ASN A 73 -9.39 -8.81 -5.45
C ASN A 73 -8.18 -8.49 -4.57
N GLU A 74 -7.51 -7.37 -4.81
CA GLU A 74 -6.27 -7.01 -4.11
C GLU A 74 -6.58 -6.06 -2.95
N ASN A 75 -5.81 -6.17 -1.86
CA ASN A 75 -5.71 -5.06 -0.92
C ASN A 75 -4.82 -4.00 -1.56
N ILE A 76 -5.22 -2.74 -1.52
CA ILE A 76 -4.57 -1.70 -2.34
C ILE A 76 -4.53 -0.37 -1.60
N ALA A 77 -3.40 0.32 -1.74
CA ALA A 77 -3.28 1.74 -1.44
C ALA A 77 -3.23 2.51 -2.77
N ILE A 78 -4.08 3.52 -2.93
CA ILE A 78 -4.17 4.38 -4.12
C ILE A 78 -4.02 5.83 -3.69
N PHE A 79 -3.13 6.55 -4.38
CA PHE A 79 -2.87 7.97 -4.20
C PHE A 79 -3.12 8.65 -5.54
N ALA A 80 -4.09 9.56 -5.57
CA ALA A 80 -4.45 10.23 -6.81
C ALA A 80 -4.76 11.70 -6.56
N SER A 81 -4.47 12.51 -7.57
CA SER A 81 -4.88 13.90 -7.63
C SER A 81 -5.06 14.30 -9.08
N ASN A 82 -6.28 14.67 -9.47
CA ASN A 82 -6.50 15.17 -10.82
C ASN A 82 -5.77 16.50 -11.05
N LYS A 83 -5.78 17.40 -10.07
CA LYS A 83 -5.12 18.72 -10.13
C LYS A 83 -3.59 18.61 -10.24
N ASN A 84 -2.98 17.66 -9.53
CA ASN A 84 -1.53 17.47 -9.53
C ASN A 84 -1.06 16.36 -10.48
N SER A 85 -1.94 15.83 -11.34
CA SER A 85 -1.65 14.74 -12.27
C SER A 85 -0.99 13.52 -11.60
N LEU A 86 -1.34 13.25 -10.33
CA LEU A 86 -0.83 12.11 -9.59
C LEU A 86 -1.76 10.91 -9.80
N GLU A 87 -1.17 9.77 -10.13
CA GLU A 87 -1.84 8.47 -10.13
C GLU A 87 -0.82 7.38 -9.76
N LYS A 88 -0.84 6.95 -8.50
CA LYS A 88 0.09 5.97 -7.95
C LYS A 88 -0.68 4.97 -7.11
N HIS A 89 -0.31 3.70 -7.19
CA HIS A 89 -0.92 2.67 -6.35
C HIS A 89 0.07 1.55 -6.04
N VAL A 90 -0.18 0.82 -4.95
CA VAL A 90 0.61 -0.34 -4.55
C VAL A 90 -0.31 -1.42 -3.99
N MET A 91 -0.07 -2.67 -4.39
CA MET A 91 -0.77 -3.82 -3.81
C MET A 91 -0.21 -4.11 -2.41
N LEU A 92 -1.11 -4.28 -1.46
CA LEU A 92 -0.79 -4.59 -0.08
C LEU A 92 -0.91 -6.09 0.15
N PRO A 93 0.10 -6.74 0.73
CA PRO A 93 0.09 -8.18 0.96
C PRO A 93 -0.77 -8.61 2.16
N MET A 94 -1.28 -7.65 2.93
CA MET A 94 -2.13 -7.89 4.09
C MET A 94 -3.40 -7.06 4.01
N HIS A 95 -4.40 -7.49 4.78
CA HIS A 95 -5.60 -6.72 5.00
C HIS A 95 -5.26 -5.39 5.70
N ILE A 96 -5.91 -4.32 5.26
CA ILE A 96 -5.84 -2.99 5.86
C ILE A 96 -7.23 -2.42 6.08
N GLU A 97 -7.38 -1.64 7.16
CA GLU A 97 -8.60 -0.90 7.42
C GLU A 97 -8.94 0.05 6.26
N ASN A 98 -10.20 0.00 5.84
CA ASN A 98 -10.69 0.85 4.76
C ASN A 98 -10.67 2.32 5.21
N SER A 99 -9.93 3.16 4.48
CA SER A 99 -9.86 4.59 4.75
C SER A 99 -9.81 5.39 3.44
N LEU A 100 -10.51 6.53 3.41
CA LEU A 100 -10.51 7.46 2.28
C LEU A 100 -10.33 8.86 2.88
N ILE A 101 -9.16 9.42 2.64
CA ILE A 101 -8.67 10.70 3.17
C ILE A 101 -8.49 11.65 1.99
N VAL A 102 -8.91 12.90 2.17
CA VAL A 102 -8.58 14.01 1.26
C VAL A 102 -7.75 15.01 2.05
N ASP A 103 -6.64 15.45 1.49
CA ASP A 103 -5.70 16.37 2.13
C ASP A 103 -4.87 17.11 1.06
N SER A 104 -4.09 18.08 1.52
CA SER A 104 -3.07 18.82 0.78
C SER A 104 -1.85 17.99 0.38
N SER A 105 -1.71 16.77 0.91
CA SER A 105 -0.63 15.82 0.57
C SER A 105 -1.12 14.37 0.65
N PRO A 106 -0.42 13.40 0.03
CA PRO A 106 -0.70 11.98 0.23
C PRO A 106 -0.63 11.58 1.72
N TYR A 107 -1.67 10.92 2.23
CA TYR A 107 -1.72 10.43 3.62
C TYR A 107 -0.99 9.08 3.74
N LEU A 108 0.26 9.10 4.21
CA LEU A 108 1.16 7.93 4.18
C LEU A 108 1.20 7.11 5.47
N ARG A 109 0.53 7.56 6.54
CA ARG A 109 0.64 6.94 7.87
C ARG A 109 0.37 5.43 7.88
N PRO A 110 -0.65 4.89 7.19
CA PRO A 110 -0.86 3.44 7.15
C PRO A 110 0.26 2.68 6.42
N LEU A 111 0.85 3.23 5.36
CA LEU A 111 2.02 2.61 4.71
C LEU A 111 3.26 2.65 5.60
N ALA A 112 3.50 3.75 6.32
CA ALA A 112 4.62 3.86 7.25
C ALA A 112 4.52 2.81 8.36
N ARG A 113 3.32 2.58 8.91
CA ARG A 113 3.08 1.51 9.88
C ARG A 113 3.37 0.12 9.32
N ILE A 114 2.97 -0.16 8.07
CA ILE A 114 3.27 -1.45 7.44
C ILE A 114 4.79 -1.65 7.32
N LEU A 115 5.56 -0.60 7.05
CA LEU A 115 7.02 -0.71 7.04
C LEU A 115 7.58 -0.95 8.44
N ASP A 116 7.11 -0.21 9.45
CA ASP A 116 7.60 -0.30 10.82
C ASP A 116 7.26 -1.68 11.46
N GLU A 117 6.06 -2.19 11.21
CA GLU A 117 5.57 -3.46 11.77
C GLU A 117 6.17 -4.70 11.11
N TRP A 118 6.66 -4.58 9.87
CA TRP A 118 7.29 -5.67 9.13
C TRP A 118 8.82 -5.50 9.06
N GLU A 119 9.47 -5.53 10.23
CA GLU A 119 10.88 -5.91 10.28
C GLU A 119 11.02 -7.30 9.64
N SER A 120 11.81 -7.41 8.57
CA SER A 120 12.10 -8.67 7.92
C SER A 120 12.82 -9.60 8.90
N PHE A 121 12.21 -10.74 9.22
CA PHE A 121 12.90 -11.78 10.00
C PHE A 121 13.35 -12.92 9.09
N THR A 122 14.59 -13.35 9.30
CA THR A 122 15.16 -14.51 8.61
C THR A 122 14.99 -15.73 9.50
N LEU A 123 14.27 -16.75 9.03
CA LEU A 123 14.17 -18.03 9.72
C LEU A 123 15.29 -18.94 9.22
N LEU A 124 16.21 -19.31 10.11
CA LEU A 124 17.27 -20.28 9.84
C LEU A 124 16.86 -21.65 10.39
N LEU A 125 16.71 -22.64 9.51
CA LEU A 125 16.44 -24.03 9.89
C LEU A 125 17.71 -24.86 9.69
N VAL A 126 18.34 -25.25 10.80
CA VAL A 126 19.59 -26.03 10.81
C VAL A 126 19.31 -27.46 11.28
N SER A 127 19.76 -28.44 10.50
CA SER A 127 19.85 -29.85 10.85
C SER A 127 21.30 -30.31 10.65
N SER A 128 21.70 -31.44 11.24
CA SER A 128 23.03 -32.04 11.04
C SER A 128 23.38 -32.27 9.57
N ASN A 129 22.37 -32.35 8.70
CA ASN A 129 22.54 -32.72 7.29
C ASN A 129 22.19 -31.58 6.31
N PHE A 130 21.59 -30.48 6.77
CA PHE A 130 21.28 -29.35 5.89
C PHE A 130 21.00 -28.05 6.66
N ALA A 131 21.26 -26.92 6.01
CA ALA A 131 20.76 -25.62 6.43
C ALA A 131 19.82 -25.06 5.36
N LYS A 132 18.64 -24.57 5.77
CA LYS A 132 17.73 -23.81 4.92
C LYS A 132 17.53 -22.42 5.53
N ILE A 133 17.73 -21.40 4.71
CA ILE A 133 17.43 -20.02 5.07
C ILE A 133 16.10 -19.67 4.39
N TYR A 134 15.13 -19.24 5.19
CA TYR A 134 13.88 -18.67 4.72
C TYR A 134 13.87 -17.19 5.08
N SER A 135 13.76 -16.34 4.07
CA SER A 135 13.50 -14.92 4.30
C SER A 135 11.99 -14.70 4.17
N ILE A 136 11.34 -14.31 5.27
CA ILE A 136 9.89 -14.10 5.29
C ILE A 136 9.63 -12.60 5.20
N TYR A 137 8.88 -12.19 4.17
CA TYR A 137 8.53 -10.79 3.93
C TYR A 137 7.02 -10.67 3.71
N LEU A 138 6.35 -9.85 4.53
CA LEU A 138 4.92 -9.56 4.38
C LEU A 138 4.03 -10.81 4.18
N GLY A 139 4.28 -11.87 4.96
CA GLY A 139 3.50 -13.10 4.91
C GLY A 139 3.73 -13.96 3.65
N LYS A 140 4.61 -13.54 2.76
CA LYS A 140 5.08 -14.33 1.61
C LYS A 140 6.53 -14.78 1.84
N VAL A 141 6.79 -16.05 1.60
CA VAL A 141 8.16 -16.60 1.62
C VAL A 141 8.80 -16.23 0.27
N GLU A 142 9.78 -15.32 0.25
CA GLU A 142 10.58 -15.07 -0.95
C GLU A 142 11.98 -15.68 -0.78
N ASP A 143 12.32 -16.51 -1.77
CA ASP A 143 13.59 -17.20 -2.00
C ASP A 143 14.20 -18.08 -0.90
N THR A 144 14.16 -19.38 -1.15
CA THR A 144 14.96 -20.39 -0.47
C THR A 144 16.39 -20.43 -1.03
N LYS A 145 17.38 -20.01 -0.23
CA LYS A 145 18.76 -20.48 -0.42
C LYS A 145 18.94 -21.79 0.34
N LYS A 146 19.05 -22.90 -0.40
CA LYS A 146 19.44 -24.20 0.16
C LYS A 146 20.96 -24.30 0.13
N ILE A 147 21.58 -24.30 1.31
CA ILE A 147 23.01 -24.61 1.45
C ILE A 147 23.08 -26.02 2.02
N SER A 148 23.35 -27.00 1.16
CA SER A 148 23.71 -28.35 1.58
C SER A 148 25.23 -28.46 1.62
N LYS A 149 25.79 -28.72 2.80
CA LYS A 149 27.18 -29.11 2.96
C LYS A 149 27.17 -30.54 3.48
N ASP A 150 27.83 -31.44 2.75
CA ASP A 150 27.96 -32.85 3.15
C ASP A 150 28.89 -32.91 4.37
N ILE A 151 28.33 -33.22 5.53
CA ILE A 151 29.11 -33.40 6.76
C ILE A 151 29.33 -34.90 6.91
N MET A 152 30.54 -35.36 6.54
CA MET A 152 30.96 -36.72 6.84
C MET A 152 30.97 -36.91 8.36
N ASN A 153 30.12 -37.81 8.85
CA ASN A 153 30.19 -38.29 10.23
C ASN A 153 31.58 -38.90 10.45
N LYS A 154 32.33 -38.36 11.41
CA LYS A 154 33.50 -39.06 11.95
C LYS A 154 32.97 -40.20 12.83
N HIS A 155 33.15 -41.42 12.34
CA HIS A 155 33.08 -42.64 13.16
C HIS A 155 34.35 -42.77 14.00
#